data_AF-A0A502F5H3-F1
#
_entry.id   AF-A0A502F5H3-F1
#
_cell.length_a   1.000
_cell.length_b   1.000
_cell.length_c   1.000
_cell.angle_alpha   90.00
_cell.angle_beta   90.00
_cell.angle_gamma   90.00
#
_symmetry.space_group_name_H-M   'P 1'
#
loop_
_entity.id
_entity.type
_entity.pdbx_description
1 polymer ?
#
loop_
_entity_poly.entity_id
_entity_poly.type
_entity_poly.pdbx_seq_one_letter_code
_entity_poly.pdbx_strand_id
1 'polypeptide(L)'
;TRGVPGETYAIGGRAERTNLAVVHAICDALDRLRPSSGPAPRPRRDLVAFVPDRPGHDRRYAIDPTKAERELGWRASVTFEEGIERTVAWYLANEAWWRPLRDGVYAGERLGLLPAARGAA
;
A
#
# COMPACT_ATOMS: atom_id res chain seq x y z
N THR A 1 15.88 -11.23 23.55
CA THR A 1 14.75 -11.86 22.81
C THR A 1 14.88 -13.36 22.96
N ARG A 2 13.77 -14.12 22.99
CA ARG A 2 13.76 -15.58 23.18
C ARG A 2 13.64 -16.36 21.87
N GLY A 3 14.20 -15.83 20.77
CA GLY A 3 14.17 -16.52 19.48
C GLY A 3 15.07 -17.75 19.49
N VAL A 4 14.64 -18.82 18.83
CA VAL A 4 15.38 -20.09 18.73
C VAL A 4 15.97 -20.24 17.32
N PRO A 5 17.29 -20.51 17.18
CA PRO A 5 17.89 -20.79 15.87
C PRO A 5 17.20 -21.97 15.16
N GLY A 6 16.93 -21.81 13.86
CA GLY A 6 16.22 -22.81 13.06
C GLY A 6 14.69 -22.64 13.04
N GLU A 7 14.11 -21.87 13.95
CA GLU A 7 12.67 -21.61 13.97
C GLU A 7 12.26 -20.50 12.98
N THR A 8 11.05 -20.61 12.46
CA THR A 8 10.40 -19.56 11.65
C THR A 8 9.33 -18.83 12.47
N TYR A 9 9.29 -17.50 12.35
CA TYR A 9 8.34 -16.63 13.04
C TYR A 9 7.67 -15.71 12.03
N ALA A 10 6.36 -15.85 11.84
CA ALA A 10 5.60 -14.94 11.00
C ALA A 10 5.39 -13.59 11.71
N ILE A 11 5.58 -12.49 10.98
CA ILE A 11 5.43 -11.13 11.48
C ILE A 11 4.26 -10.48 10.74
N GLY A 12 3.28 -9.90 11.45
CA GLY A 12 2.10 -9.32 10.78
C GLY A 12 1.20 -8.50 11.69
N GLY A 13 0.80 -7.31 11.27
CA GLY A 13 0.12 -6.32 12.11
C GLY A 13 -1.38 -6.55 12.38
N ARG A 14 -1.93 -7.74 12.10
CA ARG A 14 -3.38 -8.05 12.23
C ARG A 14 -4.29 -7.00 11.57
N ALA A 15 -3.89 -6.50 10.40
CA ALA A 15 -4.53 -5.38 9.71
C ALA A 15 -5.02 -5.76 8.31
N GLU A 16 -5.79 -6.84 8.18
CA GLU A 16 -6.40 -7.21 6.90
C GLU A 16 -7.30 -6.10 6.38
N ARG A 17 -7.12 -5.73 5.11
CA ARG A 17 -7.88 -4.69 4.40
C ARG A 17 -7.98 -5.06 2.93
N THR A 18 -9.02 -4.59 2.25
CA THR A 18 -9.10 -4.65 0.79
C THR A 18 -8.24 -3.55 0.17
N ASN A 19 -7.80 -3.74 -1.06
CA ASN A 19 -7.07 -2.68 -1.80
C ASN A 19 -7.88 -1.38 -1.86
N LEU A 20 -9.20 -1.46 -2.05
CA LEU A 20 -10.08 -0.29 -2.09
C LEU A 20 -10.09 0.46 -0.75
N ALA A 21 -10.13 -0.25 0.38
CA ALA A 21 -10.07 0.37 1.70
C ALA A 21 -8.74 1.12 1.92
N VAL A 22 -7.62 0.55 1.45
CA VAL A 22 -6.31 1.21 1.51
C VAL A 22 -6.29 2.47 0.63
N VAL A 23 -6.77 2.40 -0.61
CA VAL A 23 -6.84 3.55 -1.51
C VAL A 23 -7.70 4.67 -0.91
N HIS A 24 -8.86 4.34 -0.35
CA HIS A 24 -9.71 5.32 0.33
C HIS A 24 -9.00 5.97 1.52
N ALA A 25 -8.28 5.20 2.34
CA ALA A 25 -7.52 5.75 3.47
C ALA A 25 -6.43 6.74 3.00
N ILE A 26 -5.76 6.46 1.88
CA ILE A 26 -4.79 7.36 1.25
C ILE A 26 -5.47 8.64 0.75
N CYS A 27 -6.59 8.52 0.04
CA CYS A 27 -7.36 9.67 -0.45
C CYS A 27 -7.75 10.60 0.70
N ASP A 28 -8.30 10.05 1.78
CA ASP A 28 -8.74 10.83 2.94
C ASP A 28 -7.55 11.50 3.65
N ALA A 29 -6.43 10.78 3.80
CA ALA A 29 -5.22 11.35 4.40
C ALA A 29 -4.68 12.51 3.55
N LEU A 30 -4.68 12.38 2.23
CA LEU A 30 -4.29 13.48 1.33
C LEU A 30 -5.25 14.66 1.39
N ASP A 31 -6.57 14.42 1.48
CA ASP A 31 -7.57 15.48 1.64
C ASP A 31 -7.39 16.24 2.95
N ARG A 32 -6.97 15.57 4.03
CA ARG A 32 -6.60 16.22 5.30
C ARG A 32 -5.27 16.97 5.24
N LEU A 33 -4.21 16.31 4.76
CA LEU A 33 -2.84 16.83 4.84
C LEU A 33 -2.49 17.83 3.73
N ARG A 34 -3.15 17.72 2.56
CA ARG A 34 -2.99 18.62 1.42
C ARG A 34 -4.36 18.89 0.78
N PRO A 35 -5.22 19.69 1.42
CA PRO A 35 -6.54 20.02 0.90
C PRO A 35 -6.46 20.56 -0.53
N SER A 36 -7.42 20.17 -1.37
CA SER A 36 -7.50 20.68 -2.74
C SER A 36 -7.79 22.18 -2.73
N SER A 37 -7.00 22.95 -3.46
CA SER A 37 -7.20 24.40 -3.64
C SER A 37 -8.16 24.67 -4.80
N GLY A 38 -9.26 25.40 -4.57
CA GLY A 38 -10.20 25.80 -5.61
C GLY A 38 -11.59 26.15 -5.06
N PRO A 39 -12.49 26.72 -5.88
CA PRO A 39 -13.81 27.18 -5.45
C PRO A 39 -14.77 26.04 -5.04
N ALA A 40 -14.48 24.79 -5.45
CA ALA A 40 -15.24 23.61 -5.07
C ALA A 40 -14.31 22.39 -4.96
N PRO A 41 -13.62 22.19 -3.81
CA PRO A 41 -12.76 21.03 -3.63
C PRO A 41 -13.59 19.74 -3.67
N ARG A 42 -13.20 18.80 -4.53
CA ARG A 42 -13.80 17.46 -4.59
C ARG A 42 -12.96 16.45 -3.80
N PRO A 43 -13.59 15.42 -3.19
CA PRO A 43 -12.86 14.35 -2.53
C PRO A 43 -11.94 13.62 -3.50
N ARG A 44 -10.74 13.24 -3.07
CA ARG A 44 -9.81 12.47 -3.92
C ARG A 44 -10.31 11.08 -4.26
N ARG A 45 -11.27 10.55 -3.50
CA ARG A 45 -11.93 9.27 -3.83
C ARG A 45 -12.61 9.29 -5.19
N ASP A 46 -13.03 10.46 -5.69
CA ASP A 46 -13.60 10.63 -7.03
C ASP A 46 -12.61 10.27 -8.16
N LEU A 47 -11.31 10.19 -7.86
CA LEU A 47 -10.27 9.81 -8.81
C LEU A 47 -10.12 8.29 -8.96
N VAL A 48 -10.81 7.48 -8.14
CA VAL A 48 -10.72 6.03 -8.20
C VAL A 48 -11.38 5.52 -9.48
N ALA A 49 -10.63 4.74 -10.26
CA ALA A 49 -11.11 4.05 -11.45
C ALA A 49 -10.88 2.55 -11.32
N PHE A 50 -11.87 1.74 -11.69
CA PHE A 50 -11.73 0.30 -11.79
C PHE A 50 -11.13 -0.06 -13.15
N VAL A 51 -10.17 -0.99 -13.13
CA VAL A 51 -9.46 -1.48 -14.32
C VAL A 51 -9.58 -3.00 -14.39
N PRO A 52 -9.33 -3.63 -15.55
CA PRO A 52 -9.30 -5.08 -15.66
C PRO A 52 -8.37 -5.71 -14.62
N ASP A 53 -8.76 -6.83 -14.02
CA ASP A 53 -7.97 -7.47 -12.97
C ASP A 53 -6.60 -7.97 -13.48
N ARG A 54 -5.65 -8.19 -12.57
CA ARG A 54 -4.34 -8.76 -12.89
C ARG A 54 -4.46 -10.27 -13.10
N PRO A 55 -3.96 -10.85 -14.20
CA PRO A 55 -3.84 -12.30 -14.33
C PRO A 55 -3.04 -12.90 -13.16
N GLY A 56 -3.57 -13.96 -12.52
CA GLY A 56 -2.94 -14.58 -11.35
C GLY A 56 -2.98 -13.73 -10.08
N HIS A 57 -4.00 -12.88 -9.91
CA HIS A 57 -4.17 -12.09 -8.68
C HIS A 57 -4.59 -12.96 -7.49
N ASP A 58 -3.66 -13.23 -6.57
CA ASP A 58 -3.97 -13.73 -5.24
C ASP A 58 -4.84 -12.73 -4.48
N ARG A 59 -6.05 -13.16 -4.12
CA ARG A 59 -7.09 -12.26 -3.60
C ARG A 59 -6.95 -11.91 -2.12
N ARG A 60 -6.22 -12.73 -1.36
CA ARG A 60 -6.10 -12.56 0.09
C ARG A 60 -4.77 -13.11 0.58
N TYR A 61 -4.03 -12.26 1.28
CA TYR A 61 -2.95 -12.67 2.16
C TYR A 61 -3.33 -12.32 3.59
N ALA A 62 -3.13 -13.27 4.49
CA ALA A 62 -3.29 -13.09 5.92
C ALA A 62 -2.18 -13.85 6.62
N ILE A 63 -1.59 -13.22 7.63
CA ILE A 63 -0.54 -13.81 8.46
C ILE A 63 -1.08 -14.01 9.85
N ASP A 64 -0.78 -15.16 10.44
CA ASP A 64 -0.94 -15.41 11.86
C ASP A 64 0.39 -15.15 12.61
N PRO A 65 0.53 -14.01 13.31
CA PRO A 65 1.75 -13.67 14.04
C PRO A 65 1.80 -14.26 15.46
N THR A 66 0.84 -15.12 15.85
CA THR A 66 0.66 -15.57 17.25
C THR A 66 1.94 -16.15 17.86
N LYS A 67 2.76 -16.87 17.08
CA LYS A 67 4.04 -17.41 17.57
C LYS A 67 5.03 -16.30 17.94
N ALA A 68 5.19 -15.30 17.07
CA ALA A 68 6.09 -14.17 17.33
C ALA A 68 5.61 -13.34 18.53
N GLU A 69 4.29 -13.14 18.64
CA GLU A 69 3.68 -12.43 19.78
C GLU A 69 3.97 -13.13 21.12
N ARG A 70 3.80 -14.46 21.16
CA ARG A 70 3.99 -15.25 22.38
C ARG A 70 5.46 -15.40 22.76
N GLU A 71 6.31 -15.76 21.82
CA GLU A 71 7.68 -16.19 22.13
C GLU A 71 8.67 -15.02 22.11
N LEU A 72 8.50 -14.08 21.17
CA LEU A 72 9.40 -12.94 21.01
C LEU A 72 8.89 -11.69 21.72
N GLY A 73 7.61 -11.68 22.13
CA GLY A 73 6.95 -10.48 22.63
C GLY A 73 6.68 -9.44 21.53
N TRP A 74 6.75 -9.86 20.26
CA TRP A 74 6.52 -8.97 19.12
C TRP A 74 5.08 -8.48 19.11
N ARG A 75 4.87 -7.17 18.92
CA ARG A 75 3.55 -6.59 18.62
C ARG A 75 3.74 -5.43 17.68
N ALA A 76 2.81 -5.23 16.75
CA ALA A 76 2.77 -4.01 15.96
C ALA A 76 2.58 -2.82 16.91
N SER A 77 3.47 -1.83 16.83
CA SER A 77 3.45 -0.63 17.66
C SER A 77 2.67 0.52 17.02
N VAL A 78 2.20 0.34 15.78
CA VAL A 78 1.54 1.34 14.96
C VAL A 78 0.33 0.68 14.31
N THR A 79 -0.83 1.33 14.39
CA THR A 79 -2.04 0.86 13.69
C THR A 79 -1.94 1.11 12.19
N PHE A 80 -2.82 0.50 11.40
CA PHE A 80 -2.87 0.79 9.97
C PHE A 80 -3.15 2.27 9.71
N GLU A 81 -4.10 2.83 10.46
CA GLU A 81 -4.58 4.20 10.32
C GLU A 81 -3.48 5.22 10.67
N GLU A 82 -2.71 4.99 11.74
CA GLU A 82 -1.55 5.81 12.07
C GLU A 82 -0.43 5.66 11.03
N GLY A 83 -0.17 4.42 10.62
CA GLY A 83 0.91 4.11 9.68
C GLY A 83 0.68 4.74 8.30
N ILE A 84 -0.54 4.65 7.77
CA ILE A 84 -0.86 5.20 6.45
C ILE A 84 -0.81 6.72 6.45
N GLU A 85 -1.28 7.39 7.52
CA GLU A 85 -1.21 8.84 7.64
C GLU A 85 0.24 9.34 7.71
N ARG A 86 1.08 8.69 8.55
CA ARG A 86 2.52 8.98 8.62
C ARG A 86 3.23 8.74 7.29
N THR A 87 2.83 7.70 6.57
CA THR A 87 3.39 7.39 5.25
C THR A 87 3.05 8.49 4.24
N VAL A 88 1.78 8.88 4.14
CA VAL A 88 1.36 9.98 3.25
C VAL A 88 2.08 11.28 3.60
N ALA A 89 2.15 11.64 4.88
CA ALA A 89 2.88 12.82 5.34
C ALA A 89 4.37 12.77 4.94
N TRP A 90 5.00 11.61 5.07
CA TRP A 90 6.39 11.41 4.65
C TRP A 90 6.57 11.63 3.15
N TYR A 91 5.71 11.07 2.30
CA TYR A 91 5.79 11.28 0.85
C TYR A 91 5.59 12.75 0.46
N LEU A 92 4.68 13.47 1.12
CA LEU A 92 4.48 14.91 0.90
C LEU A 92 5.73 15.73 1.27
N ALA A 93 6.43 15.35 2.35
CA ALA A 93 7.61 16.07 2.84
C ALA A 93 8.91 15.71 2.08
N ASN A 94 8.96 14.57 1.39
CA ASN A 94 10.19 14.01 0.81
C ASN A 94 10.17 13.97 -0.72
N GLU A 95 9.66 15.03 -1.34
CA GLU A 95 9.57 15.14 -2.81
C GLU A 95 10.91 14.92 -3.52
N ALA A 96 11.99 15.50 -3.01
CA ALA A 96 13.32 15.36 -3.59
C ALA A 96 13.82 13.90 -3.63
N TRP A 97 13.29 13.03 -2.78
CA TRP A 97 13.64 11.61 -2.75
C TRP A 97 12.92 10.82 -3.84
N TRP A 98 11.60 10.96 -3.98
CA TRP A 98 10.84 10.14 -4.94
C TRP A 98 10.77 10.75 -6.35
N ARG A 99 10.90 12.07 -6.50
CA ARG A 99 10.72 12.73 -7.81
C ARG A 99 11.72 12.26 -8.87
N PRO A 100 13.02 12.10 -8.60
CA PRO A 100 13.96 11.56 -9.59
C PRO A 100 13.62 10.12 -10.03
N LEU A 101 13.06 9.30 -9.16
CA LEU A 101 12.64 7.93 -9.48
C LEU A 101 11.46 7.93 -10.46
N ARG A 102 10.48 8.82 -10.23
CA ARG A 102 9.33 8.97 -11.13
C ARG A 102 9.75 9.54 -12.49
N ASP A 103 10.62 10.55 -12.49
CA ASP A 103 10.96 11.26 -13.72
C ASP A 103 11.98 10.48 -14.58
N GLY A 104 12.78 9.59 -13.97
CA GLY A 104 13.85 8.86 -14.66
C GLY A 104 13.72 7.34 -14.78
N VAL A 105 12.88 6.67 -13.97
CA VAL A 105 12.82 5.20 -13.91
C VAL A 105 11.48 4.64 -14.36
N TYR A 106 10.37 5.27 -13.98
CA TYR A 106 9.03 4.73 -14.26
C TYR A 106 8.02 5.85 -14.51
N ALA A 107 7.44 5.87 -15.71
CA ALA A 107 6.58 6.94 -16.18
C ALA A 107 5.09 6.77 -15.76
N GLY A 108 4.74 5.70 -15.05
CA GLY A 108 3.39 5.49 -14.52
C GLY A 108 2.48 4.65 -15.42
N GLU A 109 3.02 4.00 -16.46
CA GLU A 109 2.29 3.10 -17.33
C GLU A 109 1.81 1.84 -16.60
N ARG A 110 0.67 1.28 -17.02
CA ARG A 110 0.12 0.09 -16.35
C ARG A 110 1.03 -1.13 -16.56
N LEU A 111 1.60 -1.63 -15.47
CA LEU A 111 2.39 -2.87 -15.44
C LEU A 111 1.52 -4.11 -15.19
N GLY A 112 2.08 -5.30 -15.47
CA GLY A 112 1.46 -6.59 -15.16
C GLY A 112 0.38 -7.05 -16.13
N LEU A 113 0.32 -6.45 -17.32
CA LEU A 113 -0.48 -6.95 -18.44
C LEU A 113 0.25 -8.10 -19.13
N LEU A 114 -0.50 -9.11 -19.58
CA LEU A 114 0.05 -10.10 -20.50
C LEU A 114 0.40 -9.41 -21.82
N PRO A 115 1.54 -9.77 -22.46
CA PRO A 115 1.81 -9.33 -23.81
C PRO A 115 0.62 -9.70 -24.70
N ALA A 116 0.25 -8.81 -25.62
CA ALA A 116 -0.73 -9.17 -26.64
C ALA A 116 -0.25 -10.47 -27.31
N ALA A 117 -1.13 -11.48 -27.38
CA ALA A 117 -0.81 -12.71 -28.08
C ALA A 117 -0.34 -12.33 -29.49
N ARG A 118 0.88 -12.73 -29.86
CA ARG A 118 1.33 -12.60 -31.25
C ARG A 118 0.34 -13.40 -32.08
N GLY A 119 -0.44 -12.72 -32.91
CA GLY A 119 -1.47 -13.34 -33.72
C GLY A 119 -0.91 -14.54 -34.46
N ALA A 120 -1.58 -15.69 -34.30
CA ALA A 120 -1.43 -16.77 -35.25
C ALA A 120 -1.87 -16.23 -36.61
N ALA A 121 -0.95 -16.24 -37.56
CA ALA A 121 -1.26 -16.08 -38.98
C ALA A 121 -2.04 -17.30 -39.48
#